data_AF-A0A956N6F5-F1
#
_entry.id   AF-A0A956N6F5-F1
#
_cell.length_a   1.000
_cell.length_b   1.000
_cell.length_c   1.000
_cell.angle_alpha   90.00
_cell.angle_beta   90.00
_cell.angle_gamma   90.00
#
_symmetry.space_group_name_H-M   'P 1'
#
loop_
_entity.id
_entity.type
_entity.pdbx_description
1 polymer ?
#
loop_
_entity_poly.entity_id
_entity_poly.type
_entity_poly.pdbx_seq_one_letter_code
_entity_poly.pdbx_strand_id
1 'polypeptide(L)'
;MSSVGENWRDVVARVAAAAERAGRAPEEIRICAVTKYSALPAIREAVAAGARLLGESRVQDAAPKIEAGVEGAEWHLIGHLQRNK
;
A
#
# COMPACT_ATOMS: atom_id res chain seq x y z
N MET A 1 -18.78 -9.77 -0.84
CA MET A 1 -17.45 -9.31 -1.28
C MET A 1 -16.68 -8.95 -0.03
N SER A 2 -15.42 -9.35 0.09
CA SER A 2 -14.56 -8.95 1.21
C SER A 2 -14.19 -7.47 1.08
N SER A 3 -14.05 -6.81 2.21
CA SER A 3 -13.61 -5.42 2.35
C SER A 3 -12.13 -5.27 2.02
N VAL A 4 -11.66 -4.05 1.76
CA VAL A 4 -10.24 -3.78 1.51
C VAL A 4 -9.42 -4.13 2.75
N GLY A 5 -9.95 -3.84 3.94
CA GLY A 5 -9.29 -4.17 5.19
C GLY A 5 -9.19 -5.68 5.48
N GLU A 6 -10.16 -6.48 5.06
CA GLU A 6 -10.08 -7.95 5.10
C GLU A 6 -9.02 -8.46 4.13
N ASN A 7 -9.06 -8.01 2.88
CA ASN A 7 -8.08 -8.41 1.86
C ASN A 7 -6.64 -8.07 2.29
N TRP A 8 -6.43 -6.91 2.92
CA TRP A 8 -5.13 -6.52 3.45
C TRP A 8 -4.63 -7.50 4.52
N ARG A 9 -5.47 -7.83 5.51
CA ARG A 9 -5.10 -8.77 6.58
C ARG A 9 -4.78 -10.16 6.04
N ASP A 10 -5.54 -10.63 5.05
CA ASP A 10 -5.28 -11.91 4.40
C ASP A 10 -3.94 -11.92 3.67
N VAL A 11 -3.60 -10.83 2.97
CA VAL A 11 -2.29 -10.69 2.31
C VAL A 11 -1.16 -10.66 3.33
N VAL A 12 -1.30 -9.90 4.43
CA VAL A 12 -0.30 -9.85 5.52
C VAL A 12 -0.07 -11.25 6.11
N ALA A 13 -1.13 -11.98 6.42
CA ALA A 13 -1.04 -13.33 6.97
C ALA A 13 -0.33 -14.30 5.99
N ARG A 14 -0.63 -14.20 4.69
CA ARG A 14 0.03 -15.00 3.65
C ARG A 14 1.51 -14.70 3.52
N VAL A 15 1.89 -13.42 3.61
CA VAL A 15 3.30 -13.00 3.56
C VAL A 15 4.05 -13.47 4.80
N ALA A 16 3.46 -13.33 6.00
CA ALA A 16 4.05 -13.82 7.25
C ALA A 16 4.32 -15.33 7.19
N ALA A 17 3.33 -16.12 6.81
CA ALA A 17 3.50 -17.57 6.65
C ALA A 17 4.56 -17.93 5.58
N ALA A 18 4.72 -17.11 4.53
CA ALA A 18 5.77 -17.32 3.53
C ALA A 18 7.16 -16.96 4.05
N ALA A 19 7.29 -15.90 4.85
CA ALA A 19 8.54 -15.52 5.52
C ALA A 19 9.02 -16.63 6.45
N GLU A 20 8.13 -17.15 7.29
CA GLU A 20 8.43 -18.25 8.23
C GLU A 20 8.90 -19.51 7.50
N ARG A 21 8.22 -19.91 6.41
CA ARG A 21 8.64 -21.05 5.58
C ARG A 21 10.02 -20.84 4.94
N ALA A 22 10.40 -19.59 4.70
CA ALA A 22 11.71 -19.23 4.16
C ALA A 22 12.78 -19.04 5.25
N GLY A 23 12.47 -19.27 6.52
CA GLY A 23 13.39 -19.07 7.64
C GLY A 23 13.71 -17.59 7.94
N ARG A 24 12.81 -16.67 7.55
CA ARG A 24 12.94 -15.22 7.77
C ARG A 24 11.88 -14.72 8.74
N ALA A 25 12.18 -13.64 9.45
CA ALA A 25 11.19 -12.96 10.26
C ALA A 25 10.20 -12.18 9.36
N PRO A 26 8.88 -12.27 9.57
CA PRO A 26 7.89 -11.52 8.78
C PRO A 26 8.19 -10.01 8.68
N GLU A 27 8.75 -9.43 9.74
CA GLU A 27 9.08 -8.01 9.86
C GLU A 27 10.19 -7.56 8.90
N GLU A 28 10.99 -8.50 8.38
CA GLU A 28 11.97 -8.19 7.34
C GLU A 28 11.34 -7.92 5.97
N ILE A 29 10.02 -8.13 5.82
CA ILE A 29 9.28 -7.95 4.58
C ILE A 29 8.32 -6.78 4.75
N ARG A 30 8.49 -5.74 3.94
CA ARG A 30 7.54 -4.63 3.82
C ARG A 30 6.60 -4.88 2.65
N ILE A 31 5.30 -4.69 2.89
CA ILE A 31 4.26 -4.85 1.85
C ILE A 31 3.87 -3.46 1.34
N CYS A 32 4.02 -3.23 0.04
CA CYS A 32 3.56 -2.02 -0.62
C CYS A 32 2.14 -2.25 -1.19
N ALA A 33 1.15 -1.54 -0.65
CA ALA A 33 -0.20 -1.53 -1.21
C ALA A 33 -0.24 -0.66 -2.46
N VAL A 34 -0.47 -1.26 -3.64
CA VAL A 34 -0.54 -0.51 -4.90
C VAL A 34 -1.91 0.15 -5.02
N THR A 35 -1.95 1.48 -4.95
CA THR A 35 -3.18 2.28 -4.89
C THR A 35 -3.52 3.00 -6.19
N LYS A 36 -2.84 2.65 -7.29
CA LYS A 36 -3.17 3.16 -8.63
C LYS A 36 -4.66 2.90 -8.93
N TYR A 37 -5.36 3.93 -9.40
CA TYR A 37 -6.81 3.91 -9.66
C TYR A 37 -7.72 3.75 -8.43
N SER A 38 -7.18 3.57 -7.22
CA SER A 38 -7.99 3.49 -6.00
C SER A 38 -8.44 4.88 -5.54
N ALA A 39 -9.69 4.97 -5.08
CA ALA A 39 -10.24 6.17 -4.47
C ALA A 39 -9.82 6.31 -3.00
N LEU A 40 -9.84 7.54 -2.48
CA LEU A 40 -9.45 7.84 -1.09
C LEU A 40 -10.14 6.99 0.00
N PRO A 41 -11.44 6.66 -0.09
CA PRO A 41 -12.07 5.79 0.91
C PRO A 41 -11.41 4.41 1.01
N ALA A 42 -11.11 3.77 -0.12
CA ALA A 42 -10.43 2.48 -0.15
C ALA A 42 -8.99 2.56 0.39
N ILE A 43 -8.30 3.66 0.09
CA ILE A 43 -6.94 3.92 0.60
C ILE A 43 -6.97 4.08 2.13
N ARG A 44 -7.91 4.87 2.66
CA ARG A 44 -8.09 5.07 4.11
C ARG A 44 -8.45 3.77 4.82
N GLU A 45 -9.28 2.94 4.20
CA GLU A 45 -9.62 1.61 4.73
C GLU A 45 -8.40 0.69 4.80
N ALA A 46 -7.57 0.65 3.75
CA ALA A 46 -6.33 -0.11 3.76
C ALA A 46 -5.37 0.38 4.87
N VAL A 47 -5.24 1.70 5.02
CA VAL A 47 -4.38 2.31 6.05
C VAL A 47 -4.91 2.03 7.46
N ALA A 48 -6.23 2.11 7.67
CA ALA A 48 -6.86 1.72 8.93
C ALA A 48 -6.61 0.24 9.26
N ALA A 49 -6.54 -0.63 8.25
CA ALA A 49 -6.20 -2.04 8.41
C ALA A 49 -4.69 -2.32 8.62
N GLY A 50 -3.84 -1.29 8.58
CA GLY A 50 -2.41 -1.40 8.84
C GLY A 50 -1.50 -1.23 7.62
N ALA A 51 -2.05 -0.93 6.43
CA ALA A 51 -1.20 -0.51 5.30
C ALA A 51 -0.50 0.80 5.66
N ARG A 52 0.82 0.85 5.46
CA ARG A 52 1.63 2.05 5.68
C ARG A 52 2.32 2.48 4.40
N LEU A 53 2.88 1.53 3.67
CA LEU A 53 3.55 1.77 2.41
C LEU A 53 2.56 1.71 1.23
N LEU A 54 2.36 2.84 0.54
CA LEU A 54 1.44 2.99 -0.58
C LEU A 54 2.21 3.25 -1.89
N GLY A 55 1.81 2.59 -2.97
CA GLY A 55 2.47 2.65 -4.27
C GLY A 55 1.60 3.29 -5.34
N GLU A 56 2.06 4.38 -5.94
CA GLU A 56 1.44 5.02 -7.10
C GLU A 56 2.30 4.90 -8.34
N SER A 57 1.66 4.80 -9.51
CA SER A 57 2.38 4.68 -10.79
C SER A 57 2.68 6.02 -11.45
N ARG A 58 1.96 7.09 -11.08
CA ARG A 58 2.09 8.42 -11.70
C ARG A 58 2.01 9.50 -10.64
N VAL A 59 2.87 10.52 -10.75
CA VAL A 59 2.90 11.66 -9.82
C VAL A 59 1.56 12.42 -9.81
N GLN A 60 0.89 12.52 -10.95
CA GLN A 60 -0.40 13.19 -11.10
C GLN A 60 -1.53 12.51 -10.32
N ASP A 61 -1.47 11.19 -10.19
CA ASP A 61 -2.46 10.43 -9.42
C ASP A 61 -2.12 10.48 -7.92
N ALA A 62 -0.83 10.52 -7.59
CA ALA A 62 -0.33 10.57 -6.22
C ALA A 62 -0.56 11.92 -5.55
N ALA A 63 -0.28 13.04 -6.23
CA ALA A 63 -0.34 14.39 -5.68
C ALA A 63 -1.65 14.69 -4.92
N PRO A 64 -2.85 14.56 -5.52
CA PRO A 64 -4.10 14.84 -4.80
C PRO A 64 -4.37 13.88 -3.63
N LYS A 65 -3.83 12.65 -3.67
CA LYS A 65 -3.99 11.68 -2.57
C LYS A 65 -3.05 11.99 -1.40
N ILE A 66 -1.85 12.48 -1.70
CA ILE A 66 -0.89 12.97 -0.71
C ILE A 66 -1.45 14.22 -0.02
N GLU A 67 -1.95 15.19 -0.80
CA GLU A 67 -2.56 16.42 -0.28
C GLU A 67 -3.79 16.15 0.60
N ALA A 68 -4.53 15.07 0.33
CA ALA A 68 -5.65 14.65 1.17
C ALA A 68 -5.26 14.14 2.58
N GLY A 69 -3.96 14.07 2.89
CA GLY A 69 -3.46 13.91 4.26
C GLY A 69 -3.82 12.57 4.90
N VAL A 70 -3.61 11.46 4.19
CA VAL A 70 -3.83 10.12 4.77
C VAL A 70 -2.77 9.84 5.85
N GLU A 71 -3.16 9.96 7.11
CA GLU A 71 -2.24 9.79 8.25
C GLU A 71 -1.61 8.40 8.29
N GLY A 72 -0.29 8.35 8.51
CA GLY A 72 0.47 7.10 8.55
C GLY A 72 0.81 6.50 7.19
N ALA A 73 0.47 7.16 6.07
CA ALA A 73 0.86 6.73 4.74
C ALA A 73 2.27 7.21 4.35
N GLU A 74 3.11 6.28 3.90
CA GLU A 74 4.38 6.48 3.21
C GLU A 74 4.18 6.22 1.72
N TRP A 75 4.45 7.21 0.87
CA TRP A 75 4.17 7.14 -0.57
C TRP A 75 5.41 6.82 -1.39
N HIS A 76 5.31 5.80 -2.24
CA HIS A 76 6.37 5.38 -3.16
C HIS A 76 5.88 5.49 -4.60
N LEU A 77 6.67 6.14 -5.45
CA LEU A 77 6.47 6.09 -6.89
C LEU A 77 7.05 4.78 -7.42
N ILE A 78 6.18 3.85 -7.82
CA ILE A 78 6.57 2.54 -8.35
C ILE A 78 6.49 2.48 -9.89
N GLY A 79 6.10 3.59 -10.52
CA GLY A 79 6.09 3.76 -11.97
C GLY A 79 7.30 4.57 -12.47
N HIS A 80 7.33 4.83 -13.78
CA HIS A 80 8.39 5.63 -14.38
C HIS A 80 8.17 7.12 -14.09
N LEU A 81 9.23 7.81 -13.63
CA LEU A 81 9.20 9.26 -13.49
C LEU A 81 9.27 9.91 -14.86
N GLN A 82 8.20 10.60 -15.27
CA GLN A 82 8.14 11.32 -16.53
C GLN A 82 8.89 12.66 -16.40
N ARG A 83 9.62 13.08 -17.45
CA ARG A 83 10.46 14.30 -17.43
C ARG A 83 9.71 15.59 -17.08
N ASN A 84 8.40 15.65 -17.30
CA ASN A 84 7.55 16.82 -17.06
C ASN A 84 6.78 16.76 -15.72
N LYS A 85 7.33 16.04 -14.74
CA LYS A 85 6.77 15.84 -13.41
C LYS A 85 7.74 16.24 -12.32
#